data_AF-A0A357KSS3-F1
#
_entry.id   AF-A0A357KSS3-F1
#
_cell.length_a   1.000
_cell.length_b   1.000
_cell.length_c   1.000
_cell.angle_alpha   90.00
_cell.angle_beta   90.00
_cell.angle_gamma   90.00
#
_symmetry.space_group_name_H-M   'P 1'
#
loop_
_entity.id
_entity.type
_entity.pdbx_description
1 polymer ?
#
loop_
_entity_poly.entity_id
_entity_poly.type
_entity_poly.pdbx_seq_one_letter_code
_entity_poly.pdbx_strand_id
1 'polypeptide(L)'
;MVDYLRRCGYSSRKIAGFDLHTRLYHDLGLYGDDAEAVMEELVVRYHVDLAGFDFDRFFPPEYPGKNRLTVALLSLVPFAHHICTKREKYEPLTLERIERALRSGRWGD
;
A
#
# COMPACT_ATOMS: atom_id res chain seq x y z
N MET A 1 1.90 13.03 -7.82
CA MET A 1 1.38 12.50 -6.53
C MET A 1 -0.14 12.59 -6.43
N VAL A 2 -0.76 13.78 -6.50
CA VAL A 2 -2.23 13.92 -6.34
C VAL A 2 -3.03 13.11 -7.37
N ASP A 3 -2.64 13.13 -8.65
CA ASP A 3 -3.31 12.33 -9.68
C ASP A 3 -3.16 10.83 -9.49
N TYR A 4 -2.01 10.39 -8.98
CA TYR A 4 -1.78 9.00 -8.60
C TYR A 4 -2.73 8.58 -7.48
N LEU A 5 -2.79 9.35 -6.38
CA LEU A 5 -3.68 9.06 -5.26
C LEU A 5 -5.17 9.08 -5.65
N ARG A 6 -5.58 9.98 -6.54
CA ARG A 6 -6.95 9.97 -7.07
C ARG A 6 -7.28 8.69 -7.82
N ARG A 7 -6.32 8.14 -8.57
CA ARG A 7 -6.47 6.89 -9.32
C ARG A 7 -6.51 5.68 -8.41
N CYS A 8 -5.78 5.71 -7.31
CA CYS A 8 -5.91 4.75 -6.22
C CYS A 8 -7.25 4.84 -5.46
N GLY A 9 -8.18 5.71 -5.88
CA GLY A 9 -9.52 5.83 -5.31
C GLY A 9 -9.64 6.81 -4.14
N TYR A 10 -8.60 7.59 -3.82
CA TYR A 10 -8.69 8.59 -2.75
C TYR A 10 -9.45 9.84 -3.20
N SER A 11 -10.37 10.29 -2.35
CA SER A 11 -11.06 11.57 -2.55
C SER A 11 -10.09 12.74 -2.31
N SER A 12 -10.30 13.86 -3.02
CA SER A 12 -9.48 15.07 -2.85
C SER A 12 -9.42 15.56 -1.40
N ARG A 13 -10.48 15.32 -0.61
CA ARG A 13 -10.52 15.66 0.82
C ARG A 13 -9.56 14.79 1.65
N LYS A 14 -9.47 13.48 1.37
CA LYS A 14 -8.48 12.60 2.02
C LYS A 14 -7.06 12.99 1.61
N ILE A 15 -6.84 13.23 0.32
CA ILE A 15 -5.52 13.61 -0.21
C ILE A 15 -4.99 14.90 0.43
N ALA A 16 -5.85 15.89 0.69
CA ALA A 16 -5.45 17.15 1.32
C ALA A 16 -4.92 16.97 2.77
N GLY A 17 -5.27 15.87 3.44
CA GLY A 17 -4.76 15.52 4.76
C GLY A 17 -3.54 14.61 4.74
N PHE A 18 -3.05 14.22 3.56
CA PHE A 18 -1.87 13.38 3.43
C PHE A 18 -0.62 14.25 3.31
N ASP A 19 0.45 13.81 3.97
CA ASP A 19 1.78 14.40 3.91
C ASP A 19 2.78 13.38 3.35
N LEU A 20 3.96 13.82 2.94
CA LEU A 20 5.01 12.92 2.41
C LEU A 20 5.45 11.88 3.44
N HIS A 21 5.36 12.21 4.73
CA HIS A 21 5.63 11.27 5.82
C HIS A 21 4.49 10.30 6.11
N THR A 22 3.32 10.45 5.47
CA THR A 22 2.19 9.52 5.63
C THR A 22 2.60 8.13 5.16
N ARG A 23 2.42 7.14 6.05
CA ARG A 23 2.76 5.73 5.84
C ARG A 23 1.55 4.96 5.34
N LEU A 24 1.69 4.23 4.23
CA LEU A 24 0.58 3.49 3.63
C LEU A 24 -0.04 2.49 4.62
N TYR A 25 0.76 1.62 5.22
CA TYR A 25 0.22 0.62 6.13
C TYR A 25 -0.12 1.17 7.53
N HIS A 26 0.73 2.04 8.06
CA HIS A 26 0.61 2.47 9.47
C HIS A 26 -0.41 3.58 9.68
N ASP A 27 -0.44 4.58 8.77
CA ASP A 27 -1.30 5.75 8.89
C ASP A 27 -2.57 5.61 8.05
N LEU A 28 -2.45 5.07 6.84
CA LEU A 28 -3.61 4.85 5.95
C LEU A 28 -4.28 3.49 6.13
N GLY A 29 -3.62 2.55 6.80
CA GLY A 29 -4.14 1.21 7.02
C GLY A 29 -4.17 0.34 5.76
N LEU A 30 -3.37 0.66 4.74
CA LEU A 30 -3.34 -0.06 3.47
C LEU A 30 -2.46 -1.31 3.55
N TYR A 31 -3.04 -2.44 3.23
CA TYR A 31 -2.36 -3.73 3.12
C TYR A 31 -3.09 -4.60 2.11
N GLY A 32 -2.42 -5.67 1.66
CA GLY A 32 -3.07 -6.67 0.80
C GLY A 32 -3.42 -6.18 -0.58
N ASP A 33 -4.59 -6.62 -1.07
CA ASP A 33 -5.13 -6.27 -2.39
C ASP A 33 -5.13 -4.74 -2.64
N ASP A 34 -5.44 -3.92 -1.62
CA ASP A 34 -5.43 -2.45 -1.77
C ASP A 34 -4.00 -1.91 -1.99
N ALA A 35 -3.01 -2.47 -1.28
CA ALA A 35 -1.60 -2.10 -1.46
C ALA A 35 -1.04 -2.64 -2.77
N GLU A 36 -1.42 -3.85 -3.18
CA GLU A 36 -1.06 -4.46 -4.47
C GLU A 36 -1.57 -3.59 -5.62
N ALA A 37 -2.84 -3.17 -5.60
CA ALA A 37 -3.41 -2.29 -6.62
C ALA A 37 -2.69 -0.93 -6.70
N VAL A 38 -2.32 -0.36 -5.55
CA VAL A 38 -1.55 0.90 -5.47
C VAL A 38 -0.16 0.73 -6.10
N MET A 39 0.52 -0.40 -5.84
CA MET A 39 1.83 -0.69 -6.42
C MET A 39 1.75 -1.09 -7.90
N GLU A 40 0.71 -1.79 -8.33
CA GLU A 40 0.47 -2.18 -9.72
C GLU A 40 0.27 -0.93 -10.61
N GLU A 41 -0.45 0.08 -10.13
CA GLU A 41 -0.60 1.36 -10.83
C GLU A 41 0.76 2.03 -11.09
N LEU A 42 1.76 1.89 -10.20
CA LEU A 42 3.11 2.41 -10.43
C LEU A 42 3.81 1.72 -11.60
N VAL A 43 3.68 0.40 -11.70
CA VAL A 43 4.29 -0.40 -12.77
C VAL A 43 3.57 -0.15 -14.10
N VAL A 44 2.25 -0.29 -14.10
CA VAL A 44 1.44 -0.29 -15.33
C VAL A 44 1.38 1.10 -15.96
N ARG A 45 1.23 2.16 -15.16
CA ARG A 45 1.03 3.52 -15.67
C ARG A 45 2.30 4.35 -15.72
N TYR A 46 3.12 4.24 -14.68
CA TYR A 46 4.30 5.08 -14.53
C TYR A 46 5.57 4.35 -14.95
N HIS A 47 5.46 3.08 -15.38
CA HIS A 47 6.58 2.24 -15.79
C HIS A 47 7.71 2.22 -14.75
N VAL A 48 7.34 2.35 -13.47
CA VAL A 48 8.29 2.33 -12.38
C VAL A 48 8.86 0.92 -12.28
N ASP A 49 10.17 0.82 -12.37
CA ASP A 49 10.87 -0.43 -12.13
C ASP A 49 10.83 -0.75 -10.64
N LEU A 50 10.08 -1.79 -10.28
CA LEU A 50 10.03 -2.32 -8.92
C LEU A 50 11.08 -3.42 -8.68
N ALA A 51 12.10 -3.57 -9.54
CA ALA A 51 13.20 -4.49 -9.30
C ALA A 51 13.84 -4.21 -7.93
N GLY A 52 13.73 -5.17 -7.00
CA GLY A 52 14.22 -5.05 -5.63
C GLY A 52 13.20 -4.52 -4.61
N PHE A 53 11.96 -4.27 -5.01
CA PHE A 53 10.87 -4.06 -4.07
C PHE A 53 10.44 -5.40 -3.45
N ASP A 54 10.56 -5.48 -2.13
CA ASP A 54 10.14 -6.64 -1.35
C ASP A 54 8.82 -6.33 -0.65
N PHE A 55 7.70 -6.83 -1.20
CA PHE A 55 6.36 -6.56 -0.68
C PHE A 55 6.21 -7.06 0.76
N ASP A 56 6.77 -8.23 1.08
CA ASP A 56 6.70 -8.86 2.40
C ASP A 56 7.47 -8.09 3.49
N ARG A 57 8.35 -7.17 3.08
CA ARG A 57 9.08 -6.26 3.97
C ARG A 57 8.25 -5.05 4.41
N PHE A 58 7.34 -4.58 3.55
CA PHE A 58 6.51 -3.39 3.78
C PHE A 58 5.10 -3.71 4.23
N PHE A 59 4.60 -4.89 3.87
CA PHE A 59 3.24 -5.30 4.11
C PHE A 59 3.21 -6.71 4.74
N PRO A 60 2.24 -6.99 5.62
CA PRO A 60 2.03 -8.34 6.10
C PRO A 60 1.68 -9.28 4.95
N PRO A 61 2.19 -10.53 4.96
CA PRO A 61 1.77 -11.52 3.99
C PRO A 61 0.27 -11.72 4.18
N GLU A 62 -0.51 -11.39 3.15
CA GLU A 62 -1.89 -11.86 3.11
C GLU A 62 -1.85 -13.38 3.03
N TYR A 63 -2.63 -14.01 3.89
CA TYR A 63 -2.66 -15.46 4.10
C TYR A 63 -2.46 -16.25 2.81
N PRO A 64 -1.63 -17.31 2.81
CA PRO A 64 -1.32 -18.11 1.62
C PRO A 64 -2.56 -18.91 1.22
N GLY A 65 -3.46 -18.28 0.47
CA GLY A 65 -4.78 -18.81 0.21
C GLY A 65 -5.68 -17.76 -0.41
N LYS A 66 -5.31 -17.32 -1.62
CA LYS A 66 -6.20 -16.56 -2.51
C LYS A 66 -7.55 -17.26 -2.62
N ASN A 67 -8.51 -16.76 -1.87
CA ASN A 67 -9.93 -16.92 -2.11
C ASN A 67 -10.55 -15.59 -1.70
N ARG A 68 -11.11 -14.86 -2.67
CA ARG A 68 -11.78 -13.57 -2.43
C ARG A 68 -12.89 -13.67 -1.37
N LEU A 69 -13.40 -14.88 -1.14
CA LEU A 69 -14.31 -15.24 -0.07
C LEU A 69 -13.69 -15.12 1.33
N THR A 70 -12.42 -15.47 1.50
CA THR A 70 -11.71 -15.39 2.78
C THR A 70 -11.51 -13.93 3.20
N VAL A 71 -11.17 -13.05 2.25
CA VAL A 71 -11.07 -11.60 2.46
C VAL A 71 -12.43 -11.02 2.88
N ALA A 72 -13.51 -11.40 2.18
CA ALA A 72 -14.87 -11.00 2.54
C ALA A 72 -15.28 -11.51 3.94
N LEU A 73 -14.94 -12.75 4.29
CA LEU A 73 -15.25 -13.34 5.59
C LEU A 73 -14.44 -12.67 6.73
N LEU A 74 -13.17 -12.34 6.50
CA LEU A 74 -12.35 -11.61 7.47
C LEU A 74 -12.90 -10.20 7.74
N SER A 75 -13.49 -9.54 6.73
CA SER A 75 -14.14 -8.24 6.89
C SER A 75 -15.40 -8.26 7.79
N LEU A 76 -15.99 -9.45 7.96
CA LEU A 76 -17.18 -9.68 8.79
C LEU A 76 -16.86 -10.09 10.24
N VAL A 77 -15.60 -10.39 10.55
CA VAL A 77 -15.18 -10.83 11.88
C VAL A 77 -14.62 -9.63 12.67
N PRO A 78 -15.35 -9.10 13.67
CA PRO A 78 -14.75 -8.17 14.62
C PRO A 78 -13.60 -8.94 15.28
N PHE A 79 -12.42 -8.36 15.45
CA PHE A 79 -11.17 -8.99 15.94
C PHE A 79 -10.21 -9.60 14.90
N ALA A 80 -10.58 -9.79 13.63
CA ALA A 80 -9.59 -10.14 12.58
C ALA A 80 -8.50 -9.07 12.42
N HIS A 81 -8.89 -7.81 12.65
CA HIS A 81 -8.01 -6.65 12.73
C HIS A 81 -6.91 -6.79 13.80
N HIS A 82 -7.08 -7.66 14.81
CA HIS A 82 -6.08 -7.91 15.85
C HIS A 82 -4.98 -8.87 15.39
N ILE A 83 -5.20 -9.72 14.39
CA ILE A 83 -4.14 -10.57 13.81
C ILE A 83 -3.20 -9.74 12.92
N CYS A 84 -3.71 -8.64 12.34
CA CYS A 84 -2.94 -7.64 11.61
C CYS A 84 -2.08 -6.72 12.52
N THR A 85 -1.95 -6.99 13.83
CA THR A 85 -1.36 -6.03 14.79
C THR A 85 0.16 -6.07 14.95
N LYS A 86 0.89 -6.91 14.21
CA LYS A 86 2.37 -6.78 14.16
C LYS A 86 2.82 -5.65 13.22
N ARG A 87 2.16 -4.49 13.28
CA ARG A 87 2.48 -3.30 12.48
C ARG A 87 3.95 -2.90 12.62
N GLU A 88 4.52 -3.00 13.81
CA GLU A 88 5.91 -2.62 14.11
C GLU A 88 6.99 -3.47 13.41
N LYS A 89 6.65 -4.64 12.85
CA LYS A 89 7.64 -5.47 12.15
C LYS A 89 7.91 -5.02 10.71
N TYR A 90 7.00 -4.25 10.11
CA TYR A 90 7.08 -3.90 8.69
C TYR A 90 7.64 -2.51 8.50
N GLU A 91 8.51 -2.37 7.51
CA GLU A 91 9.10 -1.09 7.20
C GLU A 91 8.03 -0.08 6.79
N PRO A 92 8.13 1.17 7.26
CA PRO A 92 7.18 2.20 6.88
C PRO A 92 7.38 2.53 5.40
N LEU A 93 6.43 2.11 4.57
CA LEU A 93 6.35 2.65 3.23
C LEU A 93 5.64 4.00 3.28
N THR A 94 6.38 5.08 2.97
CA THR A 94 5.87 6.45 2.98
C THR A 94 5.47 6.92 1.58
N LEU A 95 4.57 7.91 1.53
CA LEU A 95 4.23 8.59 0.27
C LEU A 95 5.45 9.27 -0.36
N GLU A 96 6.41 9.73 0.43
CA GLU A 96 7.69 10.24 -0.07
C GLU A 96 8.43 9.21 -0.93
N ARG A 97 8.50 7.94 -0.47
CA ARG A 97 9.17 6.87 -1.21
C ARG A 97 8.48 6.57 -2.53
N ILE A 98 7.14 6.58 -2.52
CA ILE A 98 6.35 6.46 -3.75
C ILE A 98 6.61 7.66 -4.66
N GLU A 99 6.67 8.88 -4.12
CA GLU A 99 6.96 10.08 -4.92
C GLU A 99 8.33 9.99 -5.57
N ARG A 100 9.33 9.53 -4.81
CA ARG A 100 10.68 9.37 -5.32
C ARG A 100 10.71 8.35 -6.44
N ALA A 101 10.08 7.18 -6.25
CA ALA A 101 9.96 6.15 -7.27
C ALA A 101 9.23 6.65 -8.53
N LEU A 102 8.18 7.46 -8.37
CA LEU A 102 7.48 8.11 -9.48
C LEU A 102 8.38 9.08 -10.26
N ARG A 103 9.28 9.79 -9.56
CA ARG A 103 10.19 10.77 -10.18
C ARG A 103 11.41 10.11 -10.81
N SER A 104 12.00 9.11 -10.17
CA SER A 104 13.18 8.39 -10.65
C SER A 104 12.83 7.31 -11.67
N GLY A 105 11.58 6.85 -11.70
CA GLY A 105 11.14 5.71 -12.50
C GLY A 105 11.66 4.38 -11.98
N ARG A 106 12.30 4.34 -10.79
CA ARG A 106 12.88 3.15 -10.19
C ARG A 106 12.69 3.11 -8.69
N TRP A 107 12.49 1.92 -8.16
CA TRP A 107 12.39 1.70 -6.74
C TRP A 107 13.77 1.68 -6.06
N GLY A 108 13.95 2.50 -5.02
CA GLY A 108 15.15 2.47 -4.18
C GLY A 108 16.26 3.46 -4.55
N ASP A 109 16.08 4.26 -5.61
CA ASP A 109 16.92 5.43 -5.93
C ASP A 109 16.65 6.63 -5.01
#